data_AF-A0A1H9QL03-F1
#
_entry.id   AF-A0A1H9QL03-F1
#
_cell.length_a   1.000
_cell.length_b   1.000
_cell.length_c   1.000
_cell.angle_alpha   90.00
_cell.angle_beta   90.00
_cell.angle_gamma   90.00
#
_symmetry.space_group_name_H-M   'P 1'
#
loop_
_entity.id
_entity.type
_entity.pdbx_description
1 polymer ?
#
loop_
_entity_poly.entity_id
_entity_poly.type
_entity_poly.pdbx_seq_one_letter_code
_entity_poly.pdbx_strand_id
1 'polypeptide(L)'
;MGLTRQDLSERIGISPQQLQKYEAGQNRISAGRLLELAQALESNVSFFFPVTEEKRAREAPPQRSTRLSRADAAQFAEALSGAKGIRTRRVMLGLARSIRRKSRD
;
A
#
# COMPACT_ATOMS: atom_id res chain seq x y z
N MET A 1 -29.57 -1.89 7.75
CA MET A 1 -29.52 -2.93 8.81
C MET A 1 -28.06 -3.36 8.92
N GLY A 2 -27.28 -2.68 9.76
CA GLY A 2 -25.88 -3.02 10.04
C GLY A 2 -25.77 -3.63 11.44
N LEU A 3 -24.65 -4.27 11.75
CA LEU A 3 -24.32 -4.79 13.08
C LEU A 3 -24.56 -3.73 14.15
N THR A 4 -25.23 -4.09 15.25
CA THR A 4 -25.38 -3.16 16.38
C THR A 4 -24.07 -3.10 17.17
N ARG A 5 -23.89 -2.04 17.97
CA ARG A 5 -22.75 -1.93 18.88
C ARG A 5 -22.67 -3.10 19.86
N GLN A 6 -23.82 -3.60 20.30
CA GLN A 6 -23.89 -4.72 21.20
C GLN A 6 -23.37 -5.99 20.52
N ASP A 7 -23.87 -6.30 19.32
CA ASP A 7 -23.39 -7.43 18.51
C ASP A 7 -21.89 -7.36 18.23
N LEU A 8 -21.37 -6.16 17.89
CA LEU A 8 -19.96 -5.96 17.60
C LEU A 8 -19.10 -6.15 18.85
N SER A 9 -19.55 -5.62 19.99
CA SER A 9 -18.85 -5.75 21.27
C SER A 9 -18.79 -7.20 21.75
N GLU A 10 -19.86 -7.97 21.54
CA GLU A 10 -19.93 -9.40 21.85
C GLU A 10 -18.98 -10.21 20.96
N ARG A 11 -18.94 -9.90 19.65
CA ARG A 11 -18.02 -10.56 18.69
C ARG A 11 -16.54 -10.40 19.03
N ILE A 12 -16.14 -9.25 19.57
CA ILE A 12 -14.74 -8.96 19.92
C ILE A 12 -14.45 -9.11 21.44
N GLY A 13 -15.45 -9.52 22.22
CA GLY A 13 -15.32 -9.79 23.65
C GLY A 13 -14.98 -8.56 24.49
N ILE A 14 -15.57 -7.39 24.19
CA ILE A 14 -15.43 -6.18 25.01
C ILE A 14 -16.81 -5.67 25.45
N SER A 15 -16.85 -4.80 26.46
CA SER A 15 -18.13 -4.20 26.87
C SER A 15 -18.64 -3.20 25.82
N PRO A 16 -19.97 -3.06 25.64
CA PRO A 16 -20.55 -2.05 24.75
C PRO A 16 -20.06 -0.63 25.07
N GLN A 17 -19.85 -0.32 26.35
CA GLN A 17 -19.31 0.98 26.79
C GLN A 17 -17.85 1.16 26.36
N GLN A 18 -17.04 0.09 26.36
CA GLN A 18 -15.66 0.14 25.89
C GLN A 18 -15.60 0.36 24.38
N LEU A 19 -16.45 -0.32 23.62
CA LEU A 19 -16.60 -0.09 22.19
C LEU A 19 -16.98 1.37 21.91
N GLN A 20 -17.92 1.94 22.68
CA GLN A 20 -18.29 3.34 22.57
C GLN A 20 -17.10 4.29 22.84
N LYS A 21 -16.24 3.97 23.81
CA LYS A 21 -15.01 4.76 24.06
C LYS A 21 -14.00 4.67 22.93
N TYR A 22 -13.94 3.54 22.23
CA TYR A 22 -13.12 3.41 21.00
C TYR A 22 -13.72 4.21 19.85
N GLU A 23 -15.02 4.15 19.63
CA GLU A 23 -15.71 4.95 18.60
C GLU A 23 -15.52 6.46 18.84
N ALA A 24 -15.62 6.90 20.10
CA ALA A 24 -15.45 8.29 20.48
C ALA A 24 -13.98 8.75 20.53
N GLY A 25 -13.02 7.85 20.28
CA GLY A 25 -11.58 8.14 20.36
C GLY A 25 -11.07 8.49 21.76
N GLN A 26 -11.87 8.27 22.81
CA GLN A 26 -11.51 8.55 24.20
C GLN A 26 -10.45 7.56 24.71
N ASN A 27 -10.55 6.30 24.25
CA ASN A 27 -9.60 5.26 24.59
C ASN A 27 -8.72 4.92 23.37
N ARG A 28 -7.41 4.79 23.62
CA ARG A 28 -6.50 4.20 22.64
C ARG A 28 -6.83 2.72 22.47
N ILE A 29 -6.77 2.25 21.23
CA ILE A 29 -6.94 0.85 20.86
C ILE A 29 -5.58 0.23 20.55
N SER A 30 -5.34 -1.00 21.01
CA SER A 30 -4.13 -1.74 20.65
C SER A 30 -4.22 -2.27 19.22
N ALA A 31 -3.08 -2.51 18.57
CA ALA A 31 -3.07 -3.04 17.20
C ALA A 31 -3.79 -4.40 17.08
N GLY A 32 -3.67 -5.27 18.09
CA GLY A 32 -4.37 -6.56 18.13
C GLY A 32 -5.90 -6.39 18.18
N ARG A 33 -6.40 -5.51 19.05
CA ARG A 33 -7.85 -5.21 19.13
C ARG A 33 -8.38 -4.57 17.85
N LEU A 34 -7.59 -3.71 17.22
CA LEU A 34 -7.97 -3.10 15.94
C LEU A 34 -8.06 -4.14 14.82
N LEU A 35 -7.19 -5.16 14.81
CA LEU A 35 -7.24 -6.27 13.87
C LEU A 35 -8.50 -7.13 14.07
N GLU A 36 -8.83 -7.46 15.32
CA GLU A 36 -10.06 -8.20 15.64
C GLU A 36 -11.31 -7.43 15.21
N LEU A 37 -11.33 -6.10 15.42
CA LEU A 37 -12.39 -5.22 14.93
C LEU A 37 -12.51 -5.23 13.41
N ALA A 38 -11.37 -5.17 12.70
CA ALA A 38 -11.35 -5.25 11.23
C ALA A 38 -11.93 -6.58 10.73
N GLN A 39 -11.58 -7.70 11.38
CA GLN A 39 -12.13 -9.02 11.06
C GLN A 39 -13.63 -9.10 11.33
N ALA A 40 -14.09 -8.60 12.47
CA ALA A 40 -15.51 -8.60 12.83
C ALA A 40 -16.38 -7.74 11.89
N LEU A 41 -15.77 -6.71 11.29
CA LEU A 41 -16.39 -5.82 10.30
C LEU A 41 -16.12 -6.25 8.84
N GLU A 42 -15.48 -7.41 8.63
CA GLU A 42 -15.14 -7.94 7.31
C GLU A 42 -14.36 -6.93 6.43
N SER A 43 -13.49 -6.15 7.07
CA SER A 43 -12.72 -5.07 6.47
C SER A 43 -11.21 -5.31 6.58
N ASN A 44 -10.44 -4.64 5.72
CA ASN A 44 -8.99 -4.62 5.86
C ASN A 44 -8.58 -3.65 6.97
N VAL A 45 -7.63 -4.05 7.84
CA VAL A 45 -7.13 -3.18 8.92
C VAL A 45 -6.62 -1.81 8.42
N SER A 46 -6.15 -1.74 7.17
CA SER A 46 -5.72 -0.50 6.51
C SER A 46 -6.84 0.54 6.39
N PHE A 47 -8.11 0.12 6.41
CA PHE A 47 -9.26 1.03 6.40
C PHE A 47 -9.23 2.05 7.55
N PHE A 48 -8.74 1.64 8.73
CA PHE A 48 -8.64 2.51 9.90
C PHE A 48 -7.45 3.48 9.84
N PHE A 49 -6.59 3.35 8.85
CA PHE A 49 -5.40 4.18 8.66
C PHE A 49 -5.48 4.91 7.31
N PRO A 50 -6.23 6.02 7.23
CA PRO A 50 -6.28 6.81 6.01
C PRO A 50 -4.87 7.24 5.62
N VAL A 51 -4.51 7.01 4.35
CA VAL A 51 -3.24 7.45 3.80
C VAL A 51 -3.29 8.98 3.75
N THR A 52 -2.50 9.65 4.58
CA THR A 52 -2.35 11.10 4.47
C THR A 52 -1.72 11.44 3.12
N GLU A 53 -2.10 12.58 2.52
CA GLU A 53 -1.54 13.05 1.24
C GLU A 53 0.01 13.12 1.30
N GLU A 54 0.58 13.38 2.47
CA GLU A 54 2.02 13.33 2.71
C GLU A 54 2.63 11.94 2.53
N LYS A 55 1.94 10.89 2.98
CA LYS A 55 2.38 9.51 2.82
C LYS A 55 2.18 9.06 1.38
N ARG A 56 1.09 9.48 0.74
CA ARG A 56 0.85 9.29 -0.70
C ARG A 56 1.92 9.96 -1.55
N ALA A 57 2.39 11.16 -1.18
CA ALA A 57 3.48 11.85 -1.85
C ALA A 57 4.86 11.19 -1.65
N ARG A 58 5.08 10.52 -0.50
CA ARG A 58 6.31 9.76 -0.21
C ARG A 58 6.34 8.39 -0.89
N GLU A 59 5.20 7.72 -0.99
CA GLU A 59 5.04 6.40 -1.61
C GLU A 59 4.76 6.49 -3.11
N ALA A 60 4.34 7.66 -3.61
CA ALA A 60 4.33 7.94 -5.03
C ALA A 60 5.75 7.65 -5.56
N PRO A 61 5.89 6.83 -6.62
CA PRO A 61 7.19 6.69 -7.26
C PRO A 61 7.71 8.10 -7.50
N PRO A 62 8.98 8.41 -7.17
CA PRO A 62 9.51 9.74 -7.38
C PRO A 62 9.07 10.14 -8.77
N GLN A 63 8.41 11.29 -8.91
CA GLN A 63 8.17 11.90 -10.20
C GLN A 63 9.55 12.19 -10.77
N ARG A 64 10.17 11.12 -11.26
CA ARG A 64 11.33 11.11 -12.10
C ARG A 64 10.83 12.00 -13.21
N SER A 65 11.39 13.19 -13.29
CA SER A 65 11.47 13.91 -14.54
C SER A 65 12.05 12.91 -15.52
N THR A 66 11.16 12.17 -16.19
CA THR A 66 11.51 11.29 -17.26
C THR A 66 11.98 12.24 -18.33
N ARG A 67 13.29 12.48 -18.38
CA ARG A 67 13.95 12.97 -19.60
C ARG A 67 13.81 11.98 -20.76
N LEU A 68 13.12 10.87 -20.54
CA LEU A 68 12.64 9.97 -21.58
C LEU A 68 11.35 10.56 -22.12
N SER A 69 11.31 10.83 -23.43
CA SER A 69 10.05 11.09 -24.11
C SER A 69 9.10 9.92 -23.87
N ARG A 70 7.79 10.20 -23.80
CA ARG A 70 6.76 9.15 -23.68
C ARG A 70 6.88 8.13 -24.82
N ALA A 71 7.36 8.55 -25.99
CA ALA A 71 7.64 7.69 -27.14
C ALA A 71 8.81 6.72 -26.86
N ASP A 72 9.92 7.22 -26.32
CA ASP A 72 11.11 6.40 -26.01
C ASP A 72 10.80 5.37 -24.92
N ALA A 73 10.01 5.76 -23.92
CA ALA A 73 9.58 4.87 -22.85
C ALA A 73 8.68 3.75 -23.38
N ALA A 74 7.77 4.06 -24.32
CA ALA A 74 6.88 3.08 -24.93
C ALA A 74 7.65 2.09 -25.81
N GLN A 75 8.54 2.58 -26.68
CA GLN A 75 9.39 1.72 -27.52
C GLN A 75 10.27 0.79 -26.70
N PHE A 76 10.83 1.29 -25.59
CA PHE A 76 11.63 0.47 -24.69
C PHE A 76 10.80 -0.61 -23.97
N ALA A 77 9.60 -0.27 -23.50
CA ALA A 77 8.69 -1.22 -22.87
C ALA A 77 8.22 -2.31 -23.84
N GLU A 78 7.95 -1.95 -25.10
CA GLU A 78 7.60 -2.88 -26.17
C GLU A 78 8.76 -3.81 -26.51
N ALA A 79 9.98 -3.27 -26.66
CA ALA A 79 11.19 -4.07 -26.91
C ALA A 79 11.46 -5.08 -25.77
N LEU A 80 11.26 -4.67 -24.50
CA LEU A 80 11.37 -5.58 -23.35
C LEU A 80 10.25 -6.62 -23.29
N SER A 81 9.06 -6.27 -23.76
CA SER A 81 7.91 -7.18 -23.81
C SER A 81 8.07 -8.23 -24.90
N GLY A 82 8.60 -7.85 -26.07
CA GLY A 82 8.92 -8.72 -27.20
C GLY A 82 10.15 -9.61 -26.99
N ALA A 83 11.04 -9.26 -26.06
CA ALA A 83 12.15 -10.12 -25.66
C ALA A 83 11.62 -11.38 -24.94
N LYS A 84 11.39 -12.45 -25.71
CA LYS A 84 10.99 -13.76 -25.20
C LYS A 84 12.08 -14.31 -24.25
N GLY A 85 11.76 -14.35 -22.96
CA GLY A 85 12.55 -15.03 -21.94
C GLY A 85 12.91 -14.18 -20.72
N ILE A 86 12.62 -14.71 -19.53
CA ILE A 86 12.93 -14.10 -18.22
C ILE A 86 14.45 -13.81 -18.08
N ARG A 87 15.30 -14.62 -18.71
CA ARG A 87 16.77 -14.46 -18.70
C ARG A 87 17.19 -13.17 -19.42
N THR A 88 16.70 -12.92 -20.63
CA THR A 88 17.02 -11.73 -21.44
C THR A 88 16.58 -10.44 -20.74
N ARG A 89 15.38 -10.44 -20.16
CA ARG A 89 14.90 -9.31 -19.34
C ARG A 89 15.79 -9.06 -18.13
N ARG A 90 16.25 -10.10 -17.44
CA ARG A 90 17.13 -9.97 -16.27
C ARG A 90 18.51 -9.41 -16.62
N VAL A 91 19.07 -9.79 -17.77
CA VAL A 91 20.35 -9.25 -18.27
C VAL A 91 20.21 -7.78 -18.69
N MET A 92 19.17 -7.44 -19.45
CA MET A 92 18.86 -6.05 -19.84
C MET A 92 18.69 -5.14 -18.62
N LEU A 93 17.96 -5.61 -17.60
CA LEU A 93 17.82 -4.88 -16.33
C LEU A 93 19.15 -4.77 -15.56
N GLY A 94 20.03 -5.76 -15.67
CA GLY A 94 21.38 -5.72 -15.12
C GLY A 94 22.24 -4.63 -15.76
N LEU A 95 22.23 -4.57 -17.09
CA LEU A 95 22.96 -3.55 -17.86
C LEU A 95 22.44 -2.14 -17.57
N ALA A 96 21.13 -1.95 -17.56
CA ALA A 96 20.51 -0.66 -17.24
C ALA A 96 20.90 -0.16 -15.83
N ARG A 97 21.03 -1.06 -14.85
CA ARG A 97 21.52 -0.73 -13.50
C ARG A 97 23.01 -0.37 -13.49
N SER A 98 23.83 -1.05 -14.30
CA SER A 98 25.26 -0.78 -14.41
C SER A 98 25.55 0.59 -15.04
N ILE A 99 24.83 0.95 -16.12
CA ILE A 99 24.91 2.27 -16.75
C ILE A 99 24.57 3.38 -15.74
N ARG A 100 23.51 3.21 -14.94
CA ARG A 100 23.13 4.18 -13.89
C ARG A 100 24.21 4.36 -12.82
N ARG A 101 25.00 3.32 -12.52
CA ARG A 101 26.09 3.41 -11.53
C ARG A 101 27.28 4.18 -12.09
N LYS A 102 27.59 4.03 -13.39
CA LYS A 102 28.72 4.70 -14.06
C LYS A 102 28.47 6.19 -14.35
N SER A 103 27.22 6.64 -14.48
CA SER A 103 26.88 8.06 -14.67
C SER A 103 26.80 8.89 -13.37
N ARG A 104 27.30 8.35 -12.25
CA ARG A 104 27.31 9.01 -10.93
C ARG A 104 28.72 9.33 -10.41
N ASP A 105 29.75 8.80 -11.07
CA ASP A 105 31.16 9.26 -11.01
C ASP A 105 31.38 10.25 -12.16
#